data_AF-A0A2V7FZF7-F1
#
_entry.id   AF-A0A2V7FZF7-F1
#
_cell.length_a   1.000
_cell.length_b   1.000
_cell.length_c   1.000
_cell.angle_alpha   90.00
_cell.angle_beta   90.00
_cell.angle_gamma   90.00
#
_symmetry.space_group_name_H-M   'P 1'
#
loop_
_entity.id
_entity.type
_entity.pdbx_description
1 polymer ?
#
loop_
_entity_poly.entity_id
_entity_poly.type
_entity_poly.pdbx_seq_one_letter_code
_entity_poly.pdbx_strand_id
1 'polypeptide(L)'
;MRSDTLGSRVWFDPIGLYVEPGATVRWIVRENVHTTTAYHPRNDHHPLHIPESAVPWDSGFLVHPGDHFDVTLTVSGVYDYYCMPHEAVG
;
A
#
# COMPACT_ATOMS: atom_id res chain seq x y z
N MET A 1 -4.21 1.77 7.50
CA MET A 1 -5.13 0.94 6.71
C MET A 1 -6.31 0.65 7.57
N ARG A 2 -7.50 0.95 7.06
CA ARG A 2 -8.72 0.95 7.85
C ARG A 2 -9.84 0.21 7.15
N SER A 3 -10.76 -0.29 7.97
CA SER A 3 -12.00 -0.89 7.52
C SER A 3 -13.11 -0.69 8.53
N ASP A 4 -14.36 -0.77 8.09
CA ASP A 4 -15.47 -0.90 9.03
C ASP A 4 -15.47 -2.28 9.71
N THR A 5 -16.27 -2.45 10.76
CA THR A 5 -16.31 -3.69 11.55
C THR A 5 -16.69 -4.92 10.72
N LEU A 6 -17.40 -4.73 9.61
CA LEU A 6 -17.84 -5.80 8.72
C LEU A 6 -16.84 -6.09 7.58
N GLY A 7 -15.79 -5.28 7.43
CA GLY A 7 -14.88 -5.33 6.28
C GLY A 7 -15.54 -4.90 4.96
N SER A 8 -16.72 -4.27 5.01
CA SER A 8 -17.50 -3.91 3.82
C SER A 8 -17.06 -2.59 3.19
N ARG A 9 -16.41 -1.74 3.98
CA ARG A 9 -15.77 -0.50 3.55
C ARG A 9 -14.32 -0.54 4.00
N VAL A 10 -13.41 -0.21 3.08
CA VAL A 10 -11.96 -0.33 3.27
C VAL A 10 -11.27 0.87 2.63
N TRP A 11 -10.25 1.42 3.29
CA TRP A 11 -9.53 2.59 2.77
C TRP A 11 -8.13 2.77 3.40
N PHE A 12 -7.29 3.51 2.68
CA PHE A 12 -6.08 4.12 3.24
C PHE A 12 -6.42 5.49 3.83
N ASP A 13 -5.75 5.86 4.92
CA ASP A 13 -6.00 7.11 5.66
C ASP A 13 -4.65 7.72 6.06
N PRO A 14 -4.19 8.80 5.37
CA PRO A 14 -4.86 9.47 4.25
C PRO A 14 -4.86 8.64 2.95
N ILE A 15 -5.72 9.02 1.97
CA ILE A 15 -5.82 8.40 0.63
C ILE A 15 -4.67 8.83 -0.31
N GLY A 16 -3.96 9.91 0.05
CA GLY A 16 -2.76 10.35 -0.64
C GLY A 16 -1.84 11.06 0.35
N LEU A 17 -0.54 10.91 0.15
CA LEU A 17 0.48 11.49 1.00
C LEU A 17 1.59 12.06 0.11
N TYR A 18 1.90 13.35 0.30
CA TYR A 18 3.10 13.95 -0.26
C TYR A 18 4.24 13.81 0.75
N VAL A 19 5.38 13.30 0.30
CA VAL A 19 6.61 13.18 1.09
C VAL A 19 7.81 13.58 0.24
N GLU A 20 8.86 14.04 0.89
CA GLU A 20 10.15 14.29 0.22
C GLU A 20 10.88 12.98 -0.08
N PRO A 21 11.68 12.90 -1.16
CA PRO A 21 12.53 11.74 -1.44
C PRO A 21 13.44 11.40 -0.25
N GLY A 22 13.53 10.10 0.05
CA GLY A 22 14.23 9.56 1.22
C GLY A 22 13.34 9.37 2.45
N ALA A 23 12.09 9.83 2.43
CA ALA A 23 11.13 9.55 3.50
C ALA A 23 10.76 8.06 3.57
N THR A 24 10.55 7.55 4.78
CA THR A 24 9.96 6.24 5.02
C THR A 24 8.46 6.39 5.27
N VAL A 25 7.66 5.70 4.47
CA VAL A 25 6.22 5.57 4.66
C VAL A 25 5.95 4.27 5.40
N ARG A 26 5.16 4.36 6.48
CA ARG A 26 4.71 3.21 7.27
C ARG A 26 3.21 3.03 7.12
N TRP A 27 2.80 1.88 6.60
CA TRP A 27 1.40 1.46 6.64
C TRP A 27 1.18 0.67 7.93
N ILE A 28 0.14 1.02 8.68
CA ILE A 28 -0.24 0.30 9.91
C ILE A 28 -1.68 -0.17 9.78
N VAL A 29 -1.91 -1.45 10.08
CA VAL A 29 -3.25 -2.02 10.19
C VAL A 29 -3.94 -1.47 11.42
N ARG A 30 -5.13 -0.90 11.24
CA ARG A 30 -5.99 -0.47 12.35
C ARG A 30 -7.12 -1.46 12.56
N GLU A 31 -7.73 -1.94 11.47
CA GLU A 31 -8.87 -2.86 11.51
C GLU A 31 -8.75 -3.90 10.38
N ASN A 32 -9.09 -5.16 10.67
CA ASN A 32 -9.10 -6.31 9.74
C ASN A 32 -7.78 -6.53 8.97
N VAL A 33 -7.82 -7.46 8.00
CA VAL A 33 -6.65 -7.89 7.21
C VAL A 33 -6.43 -6.93 6.04
N HIS A 34 -5.18 -6.51 5.82
CA HIS A 34 -4.82 -5.66 4.69
C HIS A 34 -3.45 -6.04 4.10
N THR A 35 -3.19 -5.57 2.89
CA THR A 35 -1.85 -5.53 2.30
C THR A 35 -1.54 -4.11 1.83
N THR A 36 -0.27 -3.83 1.57
CA THR A 36 0.19 -2.72 0.74
C THR A 36 1.13 -3.28 -0.32
N THR A 37 0.71 -3.17 -1.58
CA THR A 37 1.40 -3.76 -2.72
C THR A 37 1.47 -2.72 -3.83
N ALA A 38 2.66 -2.48 -4.40
CA ALA A 38 2.82 -1.51 -5.47
C ALA A 38 2.18 -2.00 -6.78
N TYR A 39 1.59 -1.08 -7.56
CA TYR A 39 1.20 -1.35 -8.94
C TYR A 39 2.46 -1.47 -9.82
N HIS A 40 2.88 -2.72 -10.08
CA HIS A 40 4.07 -3.02 -10.86
C HIS A 40 3.94 -4.38 -11.56
N PRO A 41 4.51 -4.58 -12.78
CA PRO A 41 4.45 -5.86 -13.51
C PRO A 41 5.06 -7.08 -12.80
N ARG A 42 5.76 -6.86 -11.68
CA ARG A 42 6.35 -7.91 -10.83
C ARG A 42 5.39 -8.41 -9.76
N ASN A 43 4.35 -7.64 -9.48
CA ASN A 43 3.32 -7.94 -8.50
C ASN A 43 2.07 -8.36 -9.29
N ASP A 44 1.93 -9.67 -9.51
CA ASP A 44 0.78 -10.27 -10.21
C ASP A 44 0.47 -9.61 -11.58
N HIS A 45 1.51 -9.27 -12.35
CA HIS A 45 1.39 -8.66 -13.69
C HIS A 45 0.60 -7.34 -13.74
N HIS A 46 0.52 -6.60 -12.64
CA HIS A 46 -0.15 -5.29 -12.61
C HIS A 46 0.52 -4.26 -13.53
N PRO A 47 -0.20 -3.23 -14.00
CA PRO A 47 0.38 -2.10 -14.70
C PRO A 47 1.51 -1.41 -13.92
N LEU A 48 2.46 -0.78 -14.62
CA LEU A 48 3.53 0.00 -13.99
C LEU A 48 3.03 1.41 -13.63
N HIS A 49 2.63 1.63 -12.37
CA HIS A 49 2.19 2.94 -11.86
C HIS A 49 3.07 3.48 -10.71
N ILE A 50 4.33 3.03 -10.68
CA ILE A 50 5.39 3.62 -9.87
C ILE A 50 6.53 4.07 -10.80
N PRO A 51 7.50 4.88 -10.35
CA PRO A 51 8.63 5.26 -11.20
C PRO A 51 9.40 4.03 -11.70
N GLU A 52 9.80 4.03 -12.97
CA GLU A 52 10.41 2.85 -13.62
C GLU A 52 11.68 2.34 -12.92
N SER A 53 12.46 3.24 -12.31
CA SER A 53 13.66 2.90 -11.55
C SER A 53 13.41 2.60 -10.07
N ALA A 54 12.17 2.70 -9.59
CA ALA A 54 11.82 2.38 -8.22
C ALA A 54 11.72 0.86 -8.01
N VAL A 55 12.10 0.41 -6.82
CA VAL A 55 11.92 -0.99 -6.42
C VAL A 55 10.46 -1.17 -5.97
N PRO A 56 9.68 -2.07 -6.61
CA PRO A 56 8.32 -2.36 -6.15
C PRO A 56 8.34 -3.12 -4.82
N TRP A 57 7.25 -3.02 -4.06
CA TRP A 57 7.07 -3.76 -2.81
C TRP A 57 5.77 -4.56 -2.82
N ASP A 58 5.75 -5.56 -1.94
CA ASP A 58 4.57 -6.32 -1.52
C ASP A 58 4.75 -6.63 -0.03
N SER A 59 3.82 -6.18 0.81
CA SER A 59 3.87 -6.46 2.25
C SER A 59 3.51 -7.90 2.61
N GLY A 60 2.86 -8.62 1.70
CA GLY A 60 2.06 -9.78 2.08
C GLY A 60 0.90 -9.38 3.01
N PHE A 61 0.22 -10.39 3.56
CA PHE A 61 -0.91 -10.16 4.46
C PHE A 61 -0.46 -9.67 5.84
N LEU A 62 -1.00 -8.52 6.23
CA LEU A 62 -0.90 -7.95 7.58
C LEU A 62 -2.25 -8.20 8.26
N VAL A 63 -2.26 -9.02 9.31
CA VAL A 63 -3.48 -9.68 9.81
C VAL A 63 -3.99 -9.04 11.09
N HIS A 64 -3.10 -8.59 11.96
CA HIS A 64 -3.45 -8.10 13.28
C HIS A 64 -3.42 -6.57 13.34
N PRO A 65 -4.33 -5.94 14.12
CA PRO A 65 -4.19 -4.52 14.44
C PRO A 65 -2.81 -4.21 15.02
N GLY A 66 -2.11 -3.24 14.43
CA GLY A 66 -0.73 -2.89 14.78
C GLY A 66 0.33 -3.51 13.87
N ASP A 67 0.00 -4.54 13.09
CA ASP A 67 0.88 -5.03 12.02
C ASP A 67 1.20 -3.88 11.07
N HIS A 68 2.44 -3.83 10.60
CA HIS A 68 2.92 -2.74 9.78
C HIS A 68 3.94 -3.18 8.74
N PHE A 69 4.10 -2.35 7.73
CA PHE A 69 5.11 -2.48 6.69
C PHE A 69 5.70 -1.12 6.37
N ASP A 70 6.99 -1.07 6.09
CA ASP A 70 7.77 0.14 5.87
C ASP A 70 8.39 0.14 4.48
N VAL A 71 8.30 1.28 3.78
CA VAL A 71 8.99 1.49 2.50
C VAL A 71 9.69 2.85 2.53
N THR A 72 10.98 2.89 2.20
CA THR A 72 11.71 4.14 1.97
C THR A 72 11.66 4.50 0.49
N LEU A 73 11.06 5.65 0.17
CA LEU A 73 10.85 6.11 -1.21
C LEU A 73 11.98 7.05 -1.62
N THR A 74 12.94 6.56 -2.39
CA THR A 74 14.13 7.34 -2.79
C THR A 74 14.07 7.89 -4.20
N VAL A 75 13.18 7.36 -5.06
CA VAL A 75 13.01 7.83 -6.44
C VAL A 75 11.81 8.78 -6.46
N SER A 76 12.00 9.98 -7.00
CA SER A 76 10.89 10.94 -7.12
C SER A 76 9.84 10.47 -8.12
N GLY A 77 8.57 10.62 -7.78
CA GLY A 77 7.45 10.38 -8.67
C GLY A 77 6.18 10.00 -7.90
N VAL A 78 5.18 9.52 -8.65
CA VAL A 78 3.90 9.05 -8.09
C VAL A 78 4.01 7.56 -7.85
N TYR A 79 3.52 7.12 -6.70
CA TYR A 79 3.52 5.73 -6.29
C TYR A 79 2.10 5.26 -6.00
N ASP A 80 1.48 4.61 -6.99
CA ASP A 80 0.20 3.97 -6.76
C ASP A 80 0.43 2.58 -6.14
N TYR A 81 -0.42 2.25 -5.17
CA TYR A 81 -0.42 0.97 -4.48
C TYR A 81 -1.84 0.55 -4.12
N TYR A 82 -2.01 -0.74 -3.86
CA TYR A 82 -3.31 -1.34 -3.58
C TYR A 82 -3.24 -2.31 -2.40
N CYS A 83 -4.43 -2.73 -1.97
CA CYS A 83 -4.63 -3.79 -1.00
C CYS A 83 -5.22 -5.00 -1.73
N MET A 84 -4.47 -6.09 -1.87
CA MET A 84 -4.84 -7.26 -2.69
C MET A 84 -6.25 -7.80 -2.43
N PRO A 85 -6.70 -8.07 -1.18
CA PRO A 85 -8.05 -8.60 -0.95
C PRO A 85 -9.17 -7.60 -1.26
N HIS A 86 -8.83 -6.33 -1.48
CA HIS A 86 -9.76 -5.21 -1.51
C HIS A 86 -9.67 -4.35 -2.77
N GLU A 87 -8.80 -4.68 -3.71
CA GLU A 87 -8.54 -3.87 -4.90
C GLU A 87 -9.80 -3.61 -5.73
N ALA A 88 -10.65 -4.62 -5.89
CA ALA A 88 -11.89 -4.49 -6.66
C ALA A 88 -12.95 -3.58 -5.99
N VAL A 89 -12.79 -3.27 -4.71
CA VAL A 89 -13.77 -2.52 -3.89
C VAL A 89 -13.19 -1.23 -3.28
N GLY A 90 -11.92 -0.90 -3.57
CA GLY A 90 -11.23 0.25 -3.01
C GLY A 90 -10.06 0.71 -3.88
#